data_AF-A0A9Q9MEM5-F1
#
_entry.id   AF-A0A9Q9MEM5-F1
#
_cell.length_a   1.000
_cell.length_b   1.000
_cell.length_c   1.000
_cell.angle_alpha   90.00
_cell.angle_beta   90.00
_cell.angle_gamma   90.00
#
_symmetry.space_group_name_H-M   'P 1'
#
loop_
_entity.id
_entity.type
_entity.pdbx_description
1 polymer ?
#
loop_
_entity_poly.entity_id
_entity_poly.type
_entity_poly.pdbx_seq_one_letter_code
_entity_poly.pdbx_strand_id
1 'polypeptide(L)'
;MTNDGRRRWPVIVAAGVGTLVALVAVVLVVNRPPATPQQQAPPPVASGATDPAALVVKDGDVVEASGQVIAAPGKPARFCAPAPVPAIGRVDDGPPACSLGVDVAGLDPAKLTGASVVKGVTVGQAKLRGTWRAGVLQVTWQGPPAPPAAVGVDDTVPCPTPKGGWSAGGGADNNALHQYIYDQHPDRFRPLRVAYPDGPPTGVTTGPQPKEVTVVEVVAGDPAQEERQLRKLFDGNLCVVAAPGRPSIARQEQLREQVSAGLDPLMSDPANGIWSVGGDDVFTVELMMLTPELHDQLHAIGFDLLRVEPWLRPTVER
;
A
#
# COMPACT_ATOMS: atom_id res chain seq x y z
N MET A 1 -38.32 11.48 51.96
CA MET A 1 -39.44 10.92 51.17
C MET A 1 -38.91 9.73 50.40
N THR A 2 -39.38 8.56 50.81
CA THR A 2 -39.11 7.22 50.30
C THR A 2 -39.62 7.05 48.87
N ASN A 3 -38.83 6.40 48.00
CA ASN A 3 -39.42 5.36 47.16
C ASN A 3 -38.36 4.34 46.71
N ASP A 4 -38.51 3.18 47.30
CA ASP A 4 -37.82 1.92 47.03
C ASP A 4 -38.60 1.20 45.90
N GLY A 5 -37.90 0.62 44.93
CA GLY A 5 -38.53 0.17 43.68
C GLY A 5 -37.81 -0.96 42.97
N ARG A 6 -37.43 -2.01 43.70
CA ARG A 6 -36.94 -3.29 43.15
C ARG A 6 -37.98 -3.94 42.24
N ARG A 7 -37.67 -4.10 40.94
CA ARG A 7 -38.36 -5.06 40.05
C ARG A 7 -37.48 -6.28 39.81
N ARG A 8 -37.86 -7.39 40.43
CA ARG A 8 -37.41 -8.75 40.12
C ARG A 8 -38.28 -9.31 38.99
N TRP A 9 -37.68 -9.96 38.00
CA TRP A 9 -38.40 -10.80 37.04
C TRP A 9 -38.04 -12.28 37.26
N PRO A 10 -39.01 -13.20 37.15
CA PRO A 10 -38.83 -14.61 37.51
C PRO A 10 -38.17 -15.43 36.40
N VAL A 11 -37.37 -16.40 36.84
CA VAL A 11 -36.83 -17.53 36.08
C VAL A 11 -37.97 -18.51 35.82
N ILE A 12 -38.16 -18.92 34.56
CA ILE A 12 -39.01 -20.06 34.20
C ILE A 12 -38.10 -21.19 33.73
N VAL A 13 -38.07 -22.26 34.52
CA VAL A 13 -37.51 -23.58 34.17
C VAL A 13 -38.67 -24.42 33.65
N ALA A 14 -38.55 -24.96 32.43
CA ALA A 14 -39.47 -25.96 31.91
C ALA A 14 -38.70 -27.24 31.56
N ALA A 15 -38.93 -28.28 32.35
CA ALA A 15 -38.52 -29.65 32.08
C ALA A 15 -39.51 -30.29 31.10
N GLY A 16 -38.99 -30.94 30.05
CA GLY A 16 -39.77 -31.72 29.10
C GLY A 16 -39.11 -33.08 28.86
N VAL A 17 -39.69 -34.11 29.48
CA VAL A 17 -39.41 -35.52 29.18
C VAL A 17 -40.24 -35.92 27.96
N GLY A 18 -39.61 -36.48 26.93
CA GLY A 18 -40.25 -36.96 25.72
C GLY A 18 -39.52 -38.16 25.14
N THR A 19 -40.23 -39.27 25.03
CA THR A 19 -39.79 -40.65 24.87
C THR A 19 -39.27 -40.99 23.46
N LEU A 20 -38.36 -41.97 23.43
CA LEU A 20 -37.82 -42.68 22.26
C LEU A 20 -38.91 -43.34 21.39
N VAL A 21 -38.79 -43.18 20.06
CA VAL A 21 -39.23 -44.19 19.08
C VAL A 21 -38.06 -44.44 18.13
N ALA A 22 -37.51 -45.65 18.21
CA ALA A 22 -36.45 -46.13 17.34
C ALA A 22 -37.08 -46.71 16.06
N LEU A 23 -36.75 -46.12 14.91
CA LEU A 23 -36.88 -46.74 13.60
C LEU A 23 -35.48 -46.97 13.04
N VAL A 24 -35.04 -48.22 13.11
CA VAL A 24 -33.78 -48.68 12.50
C VAL A 24 -34.04 -48.94 11.03
N ALA A 25 -33.71 -47.97 10.17
CA ALA A 25 -33.52 -48.19 8.75
C ALA A 25 -32.03 -48.45 8.51
N VAL A 26 -31.67 -49.69 8.15
CA VAL A 26 -30.32 -50.04 7.72
C VAL A 26 -30.10 -49.47 6.31
N VAL A 27 -29.52 -48.28 6.25
CA VAL A 27 -28.93 -47.73 5.02
C VAL A 27 -27.46 -48.13 5.01
N LEU A 28 -27.06 -48.97 4.05
CA LEU A 28 -25.67 -49.22 3.72
C LEU A 28 -25.06 -47.94 3.12
N VAL A 29 -24.60 -47.04 3.99
CA VAL A 29 -23.76 -45.91 3.58
C VAL A 29 -22.34 -46.44 3.40
N VAL A 30 -21.91 -46.45 2.15
CA VAL A 30 -20.51 -46.65 1.78
C VAL A 30 -19.70 -45.55 2.45
N ASN A 31 -18.91 -45.91 3.46
CA ASN A 31 -17.94 -45.03 4.12
C ASN A 31 -16.89 -44.57 3.10
N ARG A 32 -17.16 -43.44 2.44
CA ARG A 32 -16.10 -42.63 1.84
C ARG A 32 -15.59 -41.68 2.94
N PRO A 33 -14.28 -41.63 3.20
CA PRO A 33 -13.73 -40.65 4.13
C PRO A 33 -14.19 -39.25 3.70
N PRO A 34 -14.55 -38.37 4.65
CA PRO A 34 -14.91 -37.00 4.32
C PRO A 34 -13.74 -36.39 3.54
N ALA A 35 -14.04 -35.91 2.34
CA ALA A 35 -13.08 -35.15 1.56
C ALA A 35 -12.62 -33.99 2.44
N THR A 36 -11.34 -33.99 2.79
CA THR A 36 -10.68 -32.85 3.41
C THR A 36 -11.04 -31.64 2.56
N PRO A 37 -11.55 -30.53 3.12
CA PRO A 37 -11.69 -29.30 2.38
C PRO A 37 -10.31 -28.99 1.81
N GLN A 38 -10.15 -29.16 0.49
CA GLN A 38 -8.98 -28.65 -0.19
C GLN A 38 -9.09 -27.14 -0.02
N GLN A 39 -8.33 -26.64 0.95
CA GLN A 39 -7.98 -25.24 1.08
C GLN A 39 -7.32 -24.88 -0.25
N GLN A 40 -8.14 -24.42 -1.20
CA GLN A 40 -7.66 -23.89 -2.46
C GLN A 40 -6.70 -22.78 -2.08
N ALA A 41 -5.41 -23.03 -2.30
CA ALA A 41 -4.42 -21.97 -2.23
C ALA A 41 -4.96 -20.83 -3.12
N PRO A 42 -5.04 -19.59 -2.60
CA PRO A 42 -5.46 -18.48 -3.44
C PRO A 42 -4.61 -18.49 -4.72
N PRO A 43 -5.21 -18.29 -5.90
CA PRO A 43 -4.44 -18.19 -7.12
C PRO A 43 -3.35 -17.13 -6.91
N PRO A 44 -2.11 -17.35 -7.38
CA PRO A 44 -1.07 -16.34 -7.29
C PRO A 44 -1.62 -15.06 -7.92
N VAL A 45 -1.69 -13.99 -7.15
CA VAL A 45 -1.99 -12.67 -7.67
C VAL A 45 -0.87 -12.39 -8.66
N ALA A 46 -1.18 -12.47 -9.95
CA ALA A 46 -0.28 -12.09 -11.01
C ALA A 46 -0.14 -10.56 -10.98
N SER A 47 0.56 -10.04 -9.97
CA SER A 47 1.32 -8.82 -10.14
C SER A 47 2.28 -9.13 -11.28
N GLY A 48 1.94 -8.68 -12.48
CA GLY A 48 2.83 -8.79 -13.64
C GLY A 48 4.09 -8.03 -13.33
N ALA A 49 5.03 -8.69 -12.65
CA ALA A 49 6.35 -8.16 -12.36
C ALA A 49 6.96 -7.84 -13.72
N THR A 50 7.02 -6.55 -14.04
CA THR A 50 7.74 -6.11 -15.22
C THR A 50 9.20 -6.39 -14.94
N ASP A 51 9.85 -7.13 -15.83
CA ASP A 51 11.29 -7.35 -15.76
C ASP A 51 12.01 -5.99 -15.62
N PRO A 52 12.75 -5.75 -14.53
CA PRO A 52 13.47 -4.49 -14.33
C PRO A 52 14.37 -4.12 -15.52
N ALA A 53 14.90 -5.11 -16.25
CA ALA A 53 15.70 -4.86 -17.45
C ALA A 53 14.90 -4.17 -18.56
N ALA A 54 13.59 -4.40 -18.65
CA ALA A 54 12.71 -3.73 -19.62
C ALA A 54 12.37 -2.28 -19.25
N LEU A 55 12.71 -1.86 -18.03
CA LEU A 55 12.51 -0.49 -17.55
C LEU A 55 13.74 0.41 -17.75
N VAL A 56 14.87 -0.16 -18.17
CA VAL A 56 16.12 0.57 -18.39
C VAL A 56 15.97 1.51 -19.58
N VAL A 57 16.22 2.80 -19.36
CA VAL A 57 16.21 3.83 -20.40
C VAL A 57 17.61 4.05 -20.94
N LYS A 58 17.74 4.03 -22.26
CA LYS A 58 18.98 4.28 -23.02
C LYS A 58 18.80 5.47 -23.97
N ASP A 59 19.92 6.05 -24.37
CA ASP A 59 19.93 7.06 -25.42
C ASP A 59 19.37 6.47 -26.73
N GLY A 60 18.41 7.18 -27.32
CA GLY A 60 17.66 6.75 -28.50
C GLY A 60 16.30 6.09 -28.18
N ASP A 61 16.03 5.73 -26.92
CA ASP A 61 14.76 5.10 -26.56
C ASP A 61 13.60 6.08 -26.68
N VAL A 62 12.44 5.56 -27.09
CA VAL A 62 11.17 6.28 -26.96
C VAL A 62 10.67 6.06 -25.54
N VAL A 63 10.47 7.16 -24.81
CA VAL A 63 10.04 7.17 -23.42
C VAL A 63 8.75 7.96 -23.23
N GLU A 64 8.03 7.66 -22.17
CA GLU A 64 6.79 8.31 -21.79
C GLU A 64 6.71 8.53 -20.28
N ALA A 65 6.13 9.67 -19.89
CA ALA A 65 5.79 9.99 -18.51
C ALA A 65 4.66 11.02 -18.43
N SER A 66 4.09 11.21 -17.24
CA SER A 66 3.13 12.26 -16.94
C SER A 66 3.57 13.06 -15.72
N GLY A 67 3.51 14.39 -15.79
CA GLY A 67 3.95 15.23 -14.67
C GLY A 67 3.83 16.73 -14.93
N GLN A 68 4.42 17.49 -14.03
CA GLN A 68 4.44 18.95 -14.10
C GLN A 68 5.50 19.44 -15.10
N VAL A 69 5.18 20.48 -15.84
CA VAL A 69 6.10 21.18 -16.73
C VAL A 69 6.31 22.60 -16.23
N ILE A 70 7.57 23.04 -16.19
CA ILE A 70 7.98 24.39 -15.81
C ILE A 70 8.77 25.00 -16.98
N ALA A 71 8.30 26.11 -17.53
CA ALA A 71 8.93 26.82 -18.62
C ALA A 71 9.23 28.28 -18.23
N ALA A 72 10.51 28.56 -17.95
CA ALA A 72 10.99 29.91 -17.65
C ALA A 72 11.49 30.61 -18.93
N PRO A 73 11.31 31.93 -19.09
CA PRO A 73 11.80 32.67 -20.25
C PRO A 73 13.32 32.50 -20.43
N GLY A 74 13.74 32.17 -21.66
CA GLY A 74 15.15 32.05 -22.03
C GLY A 74 15.88 30.82 -21.45
N LYS A 75 15.17 29.88 -20.81
CA LYS A 75 15.72 28.62 -20.31
C LYS A 75 15.03 27.42 -20.97
N PRO A 76 15.71 26.26 -21.06
CA PRO A 76 15.04 25.01 -21.41
C PRO A 76 13.84 24.76 -20.47
N ALA A 77 12.75 24.25 -21.02
CA ALA A 77 11.63 23.81 -20.20
C ALA A 77 12.05 22.54 -19.42
N ARG A 78 11.50 22.39 -18.22
CA ARG A 78 11.77 21.27 -17.31
C ARG A 78 10.50 20.43 -17.15
N PHE A 79 10.64 19.11 -17.21
CA PHE A 79 9.58 18.16 -16.92
C PHE A 79 9.90 17.43 -15.62
N CYS A 80 9.03 17.59 -14.63
CA CYS A 80 9.30 17.26 -13.24
C CYS A 80 8.70 15.91 -12.86
N ALA A 81 9.53 15.09 -12.21
CA ALA A 81 9.08 13.89 -11.54
C ALA A 81 8.13 14.25 -10.38
N PRO A 82 7.18 13.38 -10.03
CA PRO A 82 6.20 13.62 -8.95
C PRO A 82 6.81 13.46 -7.55
N ALA A 83 8.03 13.96 -7.34
CA ALA A 83 8.70 13.86 -6.05
C ALA A 83 7.92 14.66 -4.98
N PRO A 84 7.81 14.14 -3.74
CA PRO A 84 7.16 14.85 -2.65
C PRO A 84 7.81 16.22 -2.43
N VAL A 85 6.99 17.27 -2.42
CA VAL A 85 7.43 18.60 -2.01
C VAL A 85 7.06 18.77 -0.53
N PRO A 86 8.02 19.01 0.39
CA PRO A 86 7.71 19.21 1.80
C PRO A 86 6.71 20.35 1.98
N ALA A 87 5.53 20.05 2.54
CA ALA A 87 4.46 21.02 2.75
C ALA A 87 4.63 21.88 4.02
N ILE A 88 5.43 21.42 4.99
CA ILE A 88 5.60 22.06 6.29
C ILE A 88 6.86 22.94 6.28
N GLY A 89 6.72 24.19 6.71
CA GLY A 89 7.85 25.10 6.97
C GLY A 89 8.44 25.80 5.74
N ARG A 90 7.88 25.57 4.54
CA ARG A 90 8.36 26.18 3.30
C ARG A 90 7.50 27.38 2.91
N VAL A 91 7.98 28.58 3.23
CA VAL A 91 7.46 29.83 2.64
C VAL A 91 8.35 30.11 1.43
N ASP A 92 8.09 29.40 0.31
CA ASP A 92 8.92 29.58 -0.88
C ASP A 92 8.44 30.80 -1.69
N ASP A 93 9.09 31.94 -1.43
CA ASP A 93 8.88 33.18 -2.15
C ASP A 93 9.57 33.18 -3.52
N GLY A 94 10.16 32.05 -3.94
CA GLY A 94 10.78 31.88 -5.24
C GLY A 94 9.78 31.64 -6.39
N PRO A 95 10.24 31.69 -7.65
CA PRO A 95 9.51 31.09 -8.76
C PRO A 95 9.46 29.55 -8.60
N PRO A 96 8.44 28.87 -9.15
CA PRO A 96 8.38 27.42 -9.15
C PRO A 96 9.64 26.79 -9.72
N ALA A 97 10.16 25.77 -9.05
CA ALA A 97 11.41 25.10 -9.41
C ALA A 97 11.24 23.58 -9.52
N CYS A 98 12.07 22.97 -10.35
CA CYS A 98 12.04 21.54 -10.67
C CYS A 98 13.37 20.90 -10.24
N SER A 99 13.51 20.56 -8.96
CA SER A 99 14.74 19.97 -8.43
C SER A 99 15.00 18.57 -8.98
N LEU A 100 13.93 17.82 -9.27
CA LEU A 100 14.00 16.51 -9.89
C LEU A 100 13.18 16.48 -11.19
N GLY A 101 13.87 16.29 -12.30
CA GLY A 101 13.27 16.30 -13.62
C GLY A 101 14.29 16.35 -14.74
N VAL A 102 13.79 16.37 -15.97
CA VAL A 102 14.60 16.38 -17.19
C VAL A 102 14.34 17.63 -18.00
N ASP A 103 15.32 18.02 -18.81
CA ASP A 103 15.12 19.06 -19.81
C ASP A 103 14.25 18.51 -20.95
N VAL A 104 13.38 19.36 -21.50
CA VAL A 104 12.51 18.99 -22.63
C VAL A 104 12.66 19.96 -23.78
N ALA A 105 12.67 19.40 -25.00
CA ALA A 105 12.66 20.14 -26.25
C ALA A 105 11.42 19.75 -27.07
N GLY A 106 10.89 20.69 -27.87
CA GLY A 106 9.67 20.47 -28.67
C GLY A 106 8.35 20.56 -27.90
N LEU A 107 8.38 21.03 -26.64
CA LEU A 107 7.18 21.30 -25.84
C LEU A 107 6.37 22.47 -26.43
N ASP A 108 5.04 22.33 -26.43
CA ASP A 108 4.09 23.41 -26.72
C ASP A 108 3.42 23.89 -25.41
N PRO A 109 3.79 25.07 -24.86
CA PRO A 109 3.22 25.59 -23.62
C PRO A 109 1.71 25.82 -23.69
N ALA A 110 1.15 26.07 -24.87
CA ALA A 110 -0.29 26.32 -25.03
C ALA A 110 -1.14 25.05 -24.85
N LYS A 111 -0.53 23.87 -24.93
CA LYS A 111 -1.18 22.56 -24.72
C LYS A 111 -1.07 22.03 -23.28
N LEU A 112 -0.49 22.80 -22.37
CA LEU A 112 -0.39 22.40 -20.96
C LEU A 112 -1.77 22.45 -20.28
N THR A 113 -2.11 21.38 -19.58
CA THR A 113 -3.34 21.34 -18.77
C THR A 113 -3.14 22.14 -17.49
N GLY A 114 -4.12 22.99 -17.14
CA GLY A 114 -4.03 23.84 -15.95
C GLY A 114 -2.88 24.85 -16.00
N ALA A 115 -2.53 25.32 -17.20
CA ALA A 115 -1.44 26.27 -17.39
C ALA A 115 -1.67 27.58 -16.61
N SER A 116 -0.65 28.06 -15.92
CA SER A 116 -0.65 29.35 -15.21
C SER A 116 0.73 29.98 -15.27
N VAL A 117 0.81 31.30 -15.07
CA VAL A 117 2.08 32.04 -14.99
C VAL A 117 2.30 32.48 -13.56
N VAL A 118 3.37 32.00 -12.93
CA VAL A 118 3.76 32.35 -11.57
C VAL A 118 5.12 33.02 -11.63
N LYS A 119 5.20 34.31 -11.28
CA LYS A 119 6.44 35.11 -11.29
C LYS A 119 7.19 35.01 -12.63
N GLY A 120 6.45 35.07 -13.74
CA GLY A 120 7.01 35.00 -15.10
C GLY A 120 7.36 33.59 -15.58
N VAL A 121 7.11 32.55 -14.79
CA VAL A 121 7.34 31.15 -15.15
C VAL A 121 6.01 30.48 -15.48
N THR A 122 5.91 29.86 -16.66
CA THR A 122 4.73 29.07 -17.04
C THR A 122 4.81 27.70 -16.37
N VAL A 123 3.74 27.32 -15.68
CA VAL A 123 3.60 26.02 -15.01
C VAL A 123 2.32 25.35 -15.49
N GLY A 124 2.37 24.05 -15.77
CA GLY A 124 1.19 23.25 -16.09
C GLY A 124 1.47 21.77 -16.01
N GLN A 125 0.53 20.95 -16.45
CA GLN A 125 0.62 19.48 -16.43
C GLN A 125 0.52 18.92 -17.85
N ALA A 126 1.26 17.84 -18.12
CA ALA A 126 1.19 17.14 -19.40
C ALA A 126 1.58 15.67 -19.26
N LYS A 127 1.09 14.86 -20.19
CA LYS A 127 1.69 13.58 -20.53
C LYS A 127 2.56 13.78 -21.78
N LEU A 128 3.83 13.41 -21.70
CA LEU A 128 4.80 13.59 -22.77
C LEU A 128 5.32 12.23 -23.24
N ARG A 129 5.48 12.09 -24.55
CA ARG A 129 6.20 10.99 -25.19
C ARG A 129 7.21 11.57 -26.17
N GLY A 130 8.41 10.99 -26.20
CA GLY A 130 9.50 11.51 -27.01
C GLY A 130 10.70 10.58 -27.00
N THR A 131 11.75 10.99 -27.70
CA THR A 131 13.02 10.26 -27.72
C THR A 131 13.96 10.82 -26.67
N TRP A 132 14.51 9.94 -25.82
CA TRP A 132 15.55 10.31 -24.88
C TRP A 132 16.90 10.44 -25.59
N ARG A 133 17.56 11.60 -25.52
CA ARG A 133 18.91 11.79 -26.08
C ARG A 133 19.72 12.76 -25.26
N ALA A 134 20.91 12.36 -24.84
CA ALA A 134 21.90 13.19 -24.16
C ALA A 134 21.30 14.00 -22.98
N GLY A 135 20.47 13.36 -22.16
CA GLY A 135 19.85 14.01 -21.00
C GLY A 135 18.60 14.84 -21.29
N VAL A 136 18.15 14.90 -22.55
CA VAL A 136 17.00 15.72 -22.98
C VAL A 136 15.91 14.84 -23.59
N LEU A 137 14.67 15.06 -23.16
CA LEU A 137 13.50 14.47 -23.80
C LEU A 137 13.11 15.30 -25.03
N GLN A 138 13.29 14.71 -26.22
CA GLN A 138 12.84 15.28 -27.49
C GLN A 138 11.37 14.93 -27.70
N VAL A 139 10.46 15.84 -27.32
CA VAL A 139 9.02 15.60 -27.32
C VAL A 139 8.51 15.44 -28.75
N THR A 140 7.89 14.30 -29.05
CA THR A 140 7.22 14.02 -30.32
C THR A 140 5.70 13.98 -30.17
N TRP A 141 5.21 13.79 -28.94
CA TRP A 141 3.80 13.82 -28.60
C TRP A 141 3.56 14.44 -27.22
N GLN A 142 2.53 15.27 -27.13
CA GLN A 142 2.08 15.93 -25.91
C GLN A 142 0.56 15.82 -25.80
N GLY A 143 0.07 15.37 -24.65
CA GLY A 143 -1.35 15.25 -24.35
C GLY A 143 -1.69 15.64 -22.91
N PRO A 144 -2.98 15.50 -22.51
CA PRO A 144 -3.39 15.76 -21.14
C PRO A 144 -2.65 14.83 -20.16
N PRO A 145 -2.41 15.26 -18.91
CA PRO A 145 -1.76 14.42 -17.92
C PRO A 145 -2.56 13.14 -17.69
N ALA A 146 -1.85 12.04 -17.45
CA ALA A 146 -2.46 10.83 -16.94
C ALA A 146 -3.04 11.10 -15.54
N PRO A 147 -4.19 10.49 -15.19
CA PRO A 147 -4.64 10.51 -13.80
C PRO A 147 -3.56 9.88 -12.91
N PRO A 148 -3.40 10.36 -11.68
CA PRO A 148 -2.54 9.69 -10.69
C PRO A 148 -2.93 8.21 -10.60
N ALA A 149 -1.93 7.34 -10.47
CA ALA A 149 -2.20 5.95 -10.16
C ALA A 149 -2.98 5.90 -8.84
N ALA A 150 -4.08 5.16 -8.81
CA ALA A 150 -4.78 4.92 -7.56
C ALA A 150 -3.84 4.12 -6.65
N VAL A 151 -3.48 4.69 -5.51
CA VAL A 151 -2.80 3.94 -4.45
C VAL A 151 -3.85 2.99 -3.87
N GLY A 152 -3.77 1.73 -4.29
CA GLY A 152 -4.63 0.69 -3.71
C GLY A 152 -4.11 0.36 -2.32
N VAL A 153 -4.82 0.81 -1.28
CA VAL A 153 -4.64 0.27 0.07
C VAL A 153 -5.57 -0.93 0.18
N ASP A 154 -5.03 -2.07 0.63
CA ASP A 154 -5.88 -3.22 0.95
C ASP A 154 -6.59 -2.97 2.29
N ASP A 155 -7.72 -2.30 2.21
CA ASP A 155 -8.59 -2.00 3.34
C ASP A 155 -9.55 -3.16 3.66
N THR A 156 -9.38 -4.33 3.03
CA THR A 156 -10.29 -5.46 3.23
C THR A 156 -10.06 -6.13 4.59
N VAL A 157 -11.17 -6.55 5.20
CA VAL A 157 -11.16 -7.34 6.44
C VAL A 157 -11.19 -8.82 6.07
N PRO A 158 -10.15 -9.61 6.39
CA PRO A 158 -10.06 -11.00 5.95
C PRO A 158 -10.90 -11.95 6.82
N CYS A 159 -11.36 -11.50 7.99
CA CYS A 159 -12.23 -12.28 8.86
C CYS A 159 -13.71 -12.17 8.43
N PRO A 160 -14.52 -13.22 8.62
CA PRO A 160 -15.95 -13.12 8.46
C PRO A 160 -16.54 -12.11 9.46
N THR A 161 -17.61 -11.42 9.04
CA THR A 161 -18.35 -10.51 9.92
C THR A 161 -18.92 -11.26 11.13
N PRO A 162 -18.68 -10.79 12.37
CA PRO A 162 -19.26 -11.39 13.58
C PRO A 162 -20.80 -11.41 13.54
N LYS A 163 -21.42 -12.31 14.32
CA LYS A 163 -22.90 -12.48 14.38
C LYS A 163 -23.68 -11.20 14.76
N GLY A 164 -23.03 -10.21 15.39
CA GLY A 164 -23.60 -8.90 15.71
C GLY A 164 -23.12 -7.75 14.81
N GLY A 165 -22.34 -8.04 13.78
CA GLY A 165 -21.61 -7.04 13.00
C GLY A 165 -20.33 -6.56 13.69
N TRP A 166 -19.55 -5.77 12.95
CA TRP A 166 -18.46 -4.98 13.52
C TRP A 166 -19.04 -3.76 14.26
N SER A 167 -18.50 -3.44 15.43
CA SER A 167 -18.93 -2.28 16.20
C SER A 167 -18.54 -0.99 15.48
N ALA A 168 -19.41 0.02 15.53
CA ALA A 168 -19.07 1.37 15.08
C ALA A 168 -18.13 2.04 16.09
N GLY A 169 -17.20 2.85 15.60
CA GLY A 169 -16.17 3.49 16.41
C GLY A 169 -14.76 3.15 15.92
N GLY A 170 -13.89 4.14 15.98
CA GLY A 170 -12.44 4.00 15.77
C GLY A 170 -11.66 4.19 17.07
N GLY A 171 -10.42 3.68 17.12
CA GLY A 171 -9.46 4.06 18.15
C GLY A 171 -9.66 3.49 19.56
N ALA A 172 -10.03 2.21 19.69
CA ALA A 172 -9.79 1.51 20.96
C ALA A 172 -8.29 1.61 21.31
N ASP A 173 -7.97 1.77 22.61
CA ASP A 173 -6.58 1.89 23.06
C ASP A 173 -5.79 0.64 22.64
N ASN A 174 -4.82 0.84 21.75
CA ASN A 174 -4.01 -0.23 21.19
C ASN A 174 -2.61 -0.30 21.81
N ASN A 175 -2.33 0.44 22.88
CA ASN A 175 -0.98 0.47 23.48
C ASN A 175 -0.55 -0.92 23.99
N ALA A 176 -1.43 -1.61 24.74
CA ALA A 176 -1.12 -2.95 25.25
C ALA A 176 -0.99 -3.98 24.12
N LEU A 177 -1.81 -3.83 23.07
CA LEU A 177 -1.74 -4.66 21.87
C LEU A 177 -0.42 -4.44 21.11
N HIS A 178 -0.02 -3.18 20.93
CA HIS A 178 1.24 -2.79 20.30
C HIS A 178 2.42 -3.37 21.07
N GLN A 179 2.47 -3.17 22.38
CA GLN A 179 3.55 -3.68 23.23
C GLN A 179 3.69 -5.22 23.12
N TYR A 180 2.57 -5.95 23.13
CA TYR A 180 2.60 -7.40 22.96
C TYR A 180 3.14 -7.83 21.59
N ILE A 181 2.75 -7.12 20.52
CA ILE A 181 3.09 -7.49 19.14
C ILE A 181 4.51 -7.06 18.75
N TYR A 182 4.87 -5.80 18.98
CA TYR A 182 6.13 -5.22 18.50
C TYR A 182 7.29 -5.44 19.49
N ASP A 183 7.03 -5.37 20.80
CA ASP A 183 8.12 -5.44 21.78
C ASP A 183 8.36 -6.86 22.29
N GLN A 184 7.28 -7.62 22.52
CA GLN A 184 7.36 -8.94 23.17
C GLN A 184 7.41 -10.10 22.18
N HIS A 185 6.74 -9.97 21.02
CA HIS A 185 6.60 -11.04 20.03
C HIS A 185 6.80 -10.60 18.56
N PRO A 186 7.82 -9.79 18.24
CA PRO A 186 8.02 -9.31 16.87
C PRO A 186 8.37 -10.44 15.88
N ASP A 187 8.73 -11.63 16.37
CA ASP A 187 8.98 -12.82 15.58
C ASP A 187 7.72 -13.54 15.09
N ARG A 188 6.55 -13.24 15.67
CA ARG A 188 5.30 -14.01 15.45
C ARG A 188 4.25 -13.31 14.60
N PHE A 189 4.32 -11.99 14.52
CA PHE A 189 3.29 -11.15 13.92
C PHE A 189 3.85 -10.31 12.77
N ARG A 190 2.94 -9.84 11.91
CA ARG A 190 3.21 -8.71 11.00
C ARG A 190 2.79 -7.39 11.66
N PRO A 191 3.21 -6.23 11.12
CA PRO A 191 2.71 -4.94 11.56
C PRO A 191 1.19 -4.89 11.60
N LEU A 192 0.65 -4.24 12.62
CA LEU A 192 -0.78 -3.99 12.74
C LEU A 192 -1.27 -3.18 11.54
N ARG A 193 -2.41 -3.58 10.97
CA ARG A 193 -3.12 -2.75 9.99
C ARG A 193 -4.55 -2.50 10.42
N VAL A 194 -5.08 -1.36 10.03
CA VAL A 194 -6.49 -1.02 10.18
C VAL A 194 -7.18 -1.28 8.85
N ALA A 195 -8.34 -1.92 8.91
CA ALA A 195 -9.19 -2.22 7.76
C ALA A 195 -10.58 -1.66 7.99
N TYR A 196 -11.28 -1.38 6.89
CA TYR A 196 -12.58 -0.73 6.90
C TYR A 196 -13.58 -1.59 6.11
N PRO A 197 -14.39 -2.43 6.78
CA PRO A 197 -15.30 -3.36 6.12
C PRO A 197 -16.36 -2.69 5.24
N ASP A 198 -16.69 -1.42 5.54
CA ASP A 198 -17.66 -0.62 4.78
C ASP A 198 -16.97 0.42 3.88
N GLY A 199 -15.66 0.28 3.66
CA GLY A 199 -14.80 1.23 2.95
C GLY A 199 -14.19 2.29 3.86
N PRO A 200 -13.02 2.85 3.49
CA PRO A 200 -12.35 3.88 4.28
C PRO A 200 -13.23 5.13 4.41
N PRO A 201 -13.04 5.93 5.47
CA PRO A 201 -13.81 7.16 5.67
C PRO A 201 -13.64 8.11 4.48
N THR A 202 -14.74 8.44 3.80
CA THR A 202 -14.78 9.38 2.68
C THR A 202 -15.37 10.72 3.16
N GLY A 203 -14.52 11.66 3.60
CA GLY A 203 -14.92 13.05 3.87
C GLY A 203 -14.68 13.59 5.28
N VAL A 204 -15.34 14.71 5.61
CA VAL A 204 -15.19 15.46 6.87
C VAL A 204 -15.61 14.63 8.09
N THR A 205 -14.86 14.78 9.19
CA THR A 205 -14.93 14.00 10.45
C THR A 205 -16.26 14.09 11.24
N THR A 206 -17.30 14.70 10.67
CA THR A 206 -18.60 14.92 11.30
C THR A 206 -19.64 13.83 10.99
N GLY A 207 -19.28 12.81 10.19
CA GLY A 207 -20.13 11.66 9.88
C GLY A 207 -20.15 10.59 10.99
N PRO A 208 -20.97 9.53 10.84
CA PRO A 208 -20.89 8.35 11.69
C PRO A 208 -19.46 7.81 11.71
N GLN A 209 -18.95 7.46 12.89
CA GLN A 209 -17.62 6.88 13.02
C GLN A 209 -17.52 5.62 12.16
N PRO A 210 -16.50 5.51 11.27
CA PRO A 210 -16.32 4.32 10.46
C PRO A 210 -16.11 3.12 11.39
N LYS A 211 -16.47 1.93 10.90
CA LYS A 211 -16.11 0.69 11.59
C LYS A 211 -14.64 0.44 11.28
N GLU A 212 -13.80 0.54 12.28
CA GLU A 212 -12.39 0.18 12.17
C GLU A 212 -12.19 -1.24 12.68
N VAL A 213 -11.44 -2.05 11.96
CA VAL A 213 -11.05 -3.40 12.39
C VAL A 213 -9.53 -3.46 12.44
N THR A 214 -8.99 -3.73 13.62
CA THR A 214 -7.55 -4.02 13.77
C THR A 214 -7.30 -5.44 13.27
N VAL A 215 -6.52 -5.56 12.20
CA VAL A 215 -6.13 -6.85 11.64
C VAL A 215 -4.75 -7.21 12.16
N VAL A 216 -4.66 -8.40 12.75
CA VAL A 216 -3.42 -9.01 13.24
C VAL A 216 -3.14 -10.26 12.42
N GLU A 217 -2.01 -10.25 11.74
CA GLU A 217 -1.56 -11.39 10.94
C GLU A 217 -0.52 -12.19 11.72
N VAL A 218 -0.81 -13.46 11.99
CA VAL A 218 0.06 -14.39 12.71
C VAL A 218 0.88 -15.19 11.70
N VAL A 219 2.18 -14.93 11.63
CA VAL A 219 3.10 -15.63 10.70
C VAL A 219 3.67 -16.91 11.30
N ALA A 220 3.72 -17.00 12.63
CA ALA A 220 4.17 -18.17 13.37
C ALA A 220 3.32 -18.38 14.64
N GLY A 221 2.76 -19.58 14.81
CA GLY A 221 1.91 -19.94 15.94
C GLY A 221 0.47 -20.33 15.54
N ASP A 222 -0.41 -20.51 16.52
CA ASP A 222 -1.83 -20.78 16.32
C ASP A 222 -2.64 -19.45 16.40
N PRO A 223 -3.22 -18.96 15.29
CA PRO A 223 -4.01 -17.72 15.29
C PRO A 223 -5.16 -17.72 16.29
N ALA A 224 -5.79 -18.87 16.56
CA ALA A 224 -6.89 -18.95 17.52
C ALA A 224 -6.39 -18.81 18.96
N GLN A 225 -5.20 -19.33 19.25
CA GLN A 225 -4.54 -19.12 20.54
C GLN A 225 -4.13 -17.66 20.72
N GLU A 226 -3.52 -17.05 19.70
CA GLU A 226 -3.12 -15.65 19.76
C GLU A 226 -4.35 -14.74 19.90
N GLU A 227 -5.43 -14.98 19.16
CA GLU A 227 -6.68 -14.21 19.33
C GLU A 227 -7.15 -14.20 20.79
N ARG A 228 -7.14 -15.36 21.46
CA ARG A 228 -7.54 -15.43 22.88
C ARG A 228 -6.65 -14.60 23.80
N GLN A 229 -5.37 -14.43 23.47
CA GLN A 229 -4.47 -13.57 24.25
C GLN A 229 -4.71 -12.09 23.93
N LEU A 230 -4.76 -11.75 22.64
CA LEU A 230 -4.94 -10.38 22.16
C LEU A 230 -6.29 -9.79 22.63
N ARG A 231 -7.35 -10.61 22.70
CA ARG A 231 -8.66 -10.21 23.25
C ARG A 231 -8.65 -9.82 24.72
N LYS A 232 -7.62 -10.20 25.49
CA LYS A 232 -7.45 -9.74 26.87
C LYS A 232 -6.81 -8.35 26.94
N LEU A 233 -6.16 -7.93 25.86
CA LEU A 233 -5.40 -6.69 25.74
C LEU A 233 -6.14 -5.62 24.93
N PHE A 234 -7.15 -6.02 24.15
CA PHE A 234 -7.83 -5.16 23.21
C PHE A 234 -9.34 -5.48 23.16
N ASP A 235 -10.16 -4.47 23.42
CA ASP A 235 -11.62 -4.55 23.48
C ASP A 235 -12.32 -4.10 22.19
N GLY A 236 -11.56 -3.60 21.21
CA GLY A 236 -12.07 -3.18 19.91
C GLY A 236 -12.35 -4.33 18.92
N ASN A 237 -12.76 -3.96 17.71
CA ASN A 237 -12.90 -4.90 16.60
C ASN A 237 -11.52 -5.46 16.23
N LEU A 238 -11.32 -6.76 16.44
CA LEU A 238 -10.08 -7.46 16.11
C LEU A 238 -10.39 -8.55 15.09
N CYS A 239 -9.52 -8.68 14.11
CA CYS A 239 -9.49 -9.79 13.16
C CYS A 239 -8.10 -10.43 13.23
N VAL A 240 -8.02 -11.68 13.67
CA VAL A 240 -6.75 -12.41 13.76
C VAL A 240 -6.74 -13.50 12.70
N VAL A 241 -5.74 -13.50 11.84
CA VAL A 241 -5.64 -14.44 10.71
C VAL A 241 -4.27 -15.07 10.61
N ALA A 242 -4.21 -16.26 10.03
CA ALA A 242 -2.95 -16.90 9.68
C ALA A 242 -2.32 -16.20 8.45
N ALA A 243 -1.03 -15.92 8.49
CA ALA A 243 -0.25 -15.42 7.37
C ALA A 243 1.08 -16.19 7.21
N PRO A 244 1.03 -17.53 7.10
CA PRO A 244 2.24 -18.34 7.02
C PRO A 244 3.07 -18.00 5.77
N GLY A 245 4.40 -18.02 5.92
CA GLY A 245 5.34 -17.72 4.84
C GLY A 245 5.56 -16.22 4.55
N ARG A 246 4.81 -15.35 5.22
CA ARG A 246 5.04 -13.89 5.20
C ARG A 246 6.10 -13.53 6.24
N PRO A 247 6.94 -12.49 6.02
CA PRO A 247 7.92 -12.08 7.03
C PRO A 247 7.22 -11.49 8.26
N SER A 248 7.75 -11.79 9.44
CA SER A 248 7.39 -11.16 10.71
C SER A 248 7.94 -9.73 10.80
N ILE A 249 7.51 -8.95 11.82
CA ILE A 249 8.06 -7.63 12.13
C ILE A 249 9.58 -7.67 12.26
N ALA A 250 10.11 -8.59 13.09
CA ALA A 250 11.54 -8.75 13.29
C ALA A 250 12.27 -9.06 11.96
N ARG A 251 11.65 -9.85 11.07
CA ARG A 251 12.23 -10.13 9.75
C ARG A 251 12.18 -8.93 8.83
N GLN A 252 11.10 -8.15 8.85
CA GLN A 252 10.97 -6.92 8.05
C GLN A 252 11.99 -5.86 8.48
N GLU A 253 12.28 -5.74 9.78
CA GLU A 253 13.35 -4.86 10.28
C GLU A 253 14.72 -5.26 9.74
N GLN A 254 15.05 -6.55 9.80
CA GLN A 254 16.29 -7.06 9.20
C GLN A 254 16.37 -6.80 7.70
N LEU A 255 15.27 -7.01 6.97
CA LEU A 255 15.20 -6.72 5.53
C LEU A 255 15.39 -5.22 5.26
N ARG A 256 14.79 -4.35 6.09
CA ARG A 256 14.94 -2.91 6.00
C ARG A 256 16.38 -2.47 6.24
N GLU A 257 17.06 -3.01 7.25
CA GLU A 257 18.49 -2.77 7.49
C GLU A 257 19.35 -3.22 6.32
N GLN A 258 19.09 -4.43 5.79
CA GLN A 258 19.81 -4.97 4.63
C GLN A 258 19.64 -4.08 3.39
N VAL A 259 18.41 -3.66 3.10
CA VAL A 259 18.09 -2.87 1.92
C VAL A 259 18.58 -1.43 2.06
N SER A 260 18.41 -0.80 3.22
CA SER A 260 18.91 0.57 3.49
C SER A 260 20.42 0.66 3.37
N ALA A 261 21.18 -0.33 3.86
CA ALA A 261 22.63 -0.36 3.70
C ALA A 261 23.09 -0.27 2.23
N GLY A 262 22.30 -0.83 1.30
CA GLY A 262 22.55 -0.74 -0.14
C GLY A 262 21.98 0.52 -0.80
N LEU A 263 20.78 0.95 -0.40
CA LEU A 263 20.07 2.06 -1.03
C LEU A 263 20.51 3.45 -0.54
N ASP A 264 20.91 3.60 0.73
CA ASP A 264 21.22 4.91 1.32
C ASP A 264 22.32 5.67 0.54
N PRO A 265 23.43 5.03 0.09
CA PRO A 265 24.42 5.71 -0.75
C PRO A 265 23.85 6.11 -2.10
N LEU A 266 22.97 5.29 -2.69
CA LEU A 266 22.35 5.58 -3.98
C LEU A 266 21.37 6.74 -3.89
N MET A 267 20.57 6.80 -2.82
CA MET A 267 19.63 7.90 -2.55
C MET A 267 20.33 9.22 -2.23
N SER A 268 21.52 9.14 -1.60
CA SER A 268 22.32 10.32 -1.27
C SER A 268 22.95 10.98 -2.50
N ASP A 269 23.08 10.25 -3.61
CA ASP A 269 23.53 10.78 -4.89
C ASP A 269 22.35 11.26 -5.73
N PRO A 270 22.16 12.59 -5.92
CA PRO A 270 21.06 13.12 -6.71
C PRO A 270 21.11 12.71 -8.18
N ALA A 271 22.26 12.25 -8.70
CA ALA A 271 22.37 11.76 -10.07
C ALA A 271 21.55 10.49 -10.32
N ASN A 272 21.30 9.68 -9.27
CA ASN A 272 20.47 8.48 -9.37
C ASN A 272 18.97 8.81 -9.44
N GLY A 273 18.58 10.03 -9.07
CA GLY A 273 17.21 10.52 -9.17
C GLY A 273 16.18 9.71 -8.37
N ILE A 274 16.61 8.98 -7.32
CA ILE A 274 15.73 8.27 -6.39
C ILE A 274 15.15 9.30 -5.43
N TRP A 275 13.82 9.39 -5.30
CA TRP A 275 13.17 10.34 -4.37
C TRP A 275 12.39 9.67 -3.25
N SER A 276 12.11 8.36 -3.37
CA SER A 276 11.33 7.64 -2.38
C SER A 276 11.66 6.16 -2.41
N VAL A 277 11.70 5.58 -1.22
CA VAL A 277 11.78 4.13 -1.02
C VAL A 277 10.77 3.78 0.06
N GLY A 278 9.94 2.78 -0.19
CA GLY A 278 8.91 2.37 0.77
C GLY A 278 8.40 0.96 0.54
N GLY A 279 7.89 0.33 1.59
CA GLY A 279 7.42 -1.04 1.58
C GLY A 279 7.87 -1.81 2.81
N ASP A 280 7.23 -2.96 3.02
CA ASP A 280 7.52 -3.83 4.17
C ASP A 280 8.23 -5.11 3.75
N ASP A 281 7.70 -5.82 2.75
CA ASP A 281 8.26 -7.10 2.29
C ASP A 281 9.12 -6.92 1.02
N VAL A 282 8.65 -6.04 0.13
CA VAL A 282 9.32 -5.66 -1.12
C VAL A 282 9.36 -4.15 -1.14
N PHE A 283 10.55 -3.58 -1.28
CA PHE A 283 10.78 -2.15 -1.24
C PHE A 283 10.59 -1.57 -2.64
N THR A 284 9.59 -0.71 -2.76
CA THR A 284 9.35 0.08 -3.97
C THR A 284 10.37 1.22 -4.00
N VAL A 285 11.17 1.27 -5.04
CA VAL A 285 12.14 2.35 -5.31
C VAL A 285 11.52 3.24 -6.38
N GLU A 286 11.11 4.45 -6.00
CA GLU A 286 10.59 5.45 -6.92
C GLU A 286 11.72 6.40 -7.35
N LEU A 287 11.91 6.51 -8.66
CA LEU A 287 13.08 7.15 -9.26
C LEU A 287 12.76 7.79 -10.62
N MET A 288 13.56 8.78 -11.03
CA MET A 288 13.27 9.57 -12.22
C MET A 288 13.29 8.72 -13.48
N MET A 289 14.34 7.92 -13.63
CA MET A 289 14.56 6.98 -14.72
C MET A 289 15.50 5.89 -14.22
N LEU A 290 15.38 4.68 -14.77
CA LEU A 290 16.33 3.60 -14.49
C LEU A 290 17.43 3.61 -15.57
N THR A 291 18.63 4.06 -15.24
CA THR A 291 19.79 4.00 -16.15
C THR A 291 20.42 2.60 -16.10
N PRO A 292 21.26 2.22 -17.08
CA PRO A 292 22.01 0.96 -17.02
C PRO A 292 22.88 0.83 -15.77
N GLU A 293 23.59 1.90 -15.39
CA GLU A 293 24.47 1.91 -14.23
C GLU A 293 23.68 1.73 -12.93
N LEU A 294 22.56 2.43 -12.79
CA LEU A 294 21.69 2.32 -11.62
C LEU A 294 21.00 0.96 -11.56
N HIS A 295 20.61 0.39 -12.70
CA HIS A 295 20.09 -0.98 -12.77
C HIS A 295 21.08 -1.99 -12.18
N ASP A 296 22.36 -1.91 -12.56
CA ASP A 296 23.38 -2.83 -12.06
C ASP A 296 23.62 -2.67 -10.55
N GLN A 297 23.58 -1.43 -10.06
CA GLN A 297 23.66 -1.13 -8.61
C GLN A 297 22.46 -1.70 -7.84
N LEU A 298 21.23 -1.53 -8.35
CA LEU A 298 20.02 -2.08 -7.73
C LEU A 298 19.97 -3.61 -7.83
N HIS A 299 20.47 -4.19 -8.93
CA HIS A 299 20.59 -5.64 -9.09
C HIS A 299 21.52 -6.25 -8.03
N ALA A 300 22.57 -5.55 -7.62
CA ALA A 300 23.46 -5.99 -6.54
C ALA A 300 22.78 -6.07 -5.17
N ILE A 301 21.70 -5.30 -4.95
CA ILE A 301 20.87 -5.36 -3.75
C ILE A 301 19.88 -6.53 -3.83
N GLY A 302 19.31 -6.77 -5.01
CA GLY A 302 18.42 -7.90 -5.31
C GLY A 302 17.01 -7.48 -5.68
N PHE A 303 16.58 -7.79 -6.91
CA PHE A 303 15.21 -7.52 -7.38
C PHE A 303 14.15 -8.45 -6.78
N ASP A 304 14.55 -9.44 -5.97
CA ASP A 304 13.65 -10.18 -5.10
C ASP A 304 13.18 -9.35 -3.89
N LEU A 305 13.98 -8.36 -3.49
CA LEU A 305 13.67 -7.41 -2.41
C LEU A 305 13.20 -6.05 -2.91
N LEU A 306 13.45 -5.73 -4.19
CA LEU A 306 13.18 -4.42 -4.76
C LEU A 306 12.13 -4.48 -5.89
N ARG A 307 11.20 -3.53 -5.86
CA ARG A 307 10.33 -3.19 -7.00
C ARG A 307 10.72 -1.81 -7.51
N VAL A 308 11.18 -1.72 -8.75
CA VAL A 308 11.64 -0.46 -9.33
C VAL A 308 10.51 0.20 -10.09
N GLU A 309 10.21 1.46 -9.77
CA GLU A 309 9.12 2.23 -10.38
C GLU A 309 9.65 3.55 -10.96
N PRO A 310 10.32 3.52 -12.14
CA PRO A 310 10.81 4.73 -12.75
C PRO A 310 9.63 5.58 -13.24
N TRP A 311 9.72 6.89 -13.13
CA TRP A 311 8.69 7.80 -13.64
C TRP A 311 8.75 7.92 -15.17
N LEU A 312 9.94 8.10 -15.73
CA LEU A 312 10.20 8.10 -17.16
C LEU A 312 10.48 6.66 -17.62
N ARG A 313 9.57 6.08 -18.40
CA ARG A 313 9.60 4.66 -18.79
C ARG A 313 9.77 4.48 -20.29
N PRO A 314 10.52 3.47 -20.76
CA PRO A 314 10.49 3.07 -22.16
C PRO A 314 9.08 2.69 -22.60
N THR A 315 8.72 3.03 -23.83
CA THR A 315 7.49 2.53 -24.45
C THR A 315 7.82 1.36 -25.36
N VAL A 316 7.13 0.24 -25.18
CA VAL A 316 7.09 -0.80 -26.22
C VAL A 316 6.21 -0.25 -27.35
N GLU A 317 6.81 0.05 -28.51
CA GLU A 317 6.02 0.25 -29.72
C GLU A 317 5.24 -1.05 -29.98
N ARG A 318 3.91 -0.98 -29.85
CA ARG A 318 3.01 -2.07 -30.24
C ARG A 318 2.56 -1.87 -31.67
#